data_AF-A0A7C4Y6N9-F1
#
_entry.id   AF-A0A7C4Y6N9-F1
#
_cell.length_a   1.000
_cell.length_b   1.000
_cell.length_c   1.000
_cell.angle_alpha   90.00
_cell.angle_beta   90.00
_cell.angle_gamma   90.00
#
_symmetry.space_group_name_H-M   'P 1'
#
loop_
_entity.id
_entity.type
_entity.pdbx_description
1 polymer ?
#
loop_
_entity_poly.entity_id
_entity_poly.type
_entity_poly.pdbx_seq_one_letter_code
_entity_poly.pdbx_strand_id
1 'polypeptide(L)'
;MKAQIKKASVLLMLAISLFSFSSLPGGEGFEVYLNNKVIMQRFGNQLNNPQTIQLSEANPNDELRIKYHHCGQPGKNRILTIKDSQDKILKEIRFADADKPVSDMACKVKDIISLKKGNNNVFKLHYRSSELPNGRLLATILAGSQRNATQP
;
A
#
# COMPACT_ATOMS: atom_id res chain seq x y z
N MET A 1 14.49 7.05 -57.74
CA MET A 1 15.11 7.30 -56.42
C MET A 1 14.45 8.43 -55.62
N LYS A 2 14.29 9.65 -56.16
CA LYS A 2 13.71 10.80 -55.41
C LYS A 2 12.29 10.58 -54.84
N ALA A 3 11.42 9.83 -55.53
CA ALA A 3 10.06 9.54 -55.06
C ALA A 3 10.01 8.48 -53.92
N GLN A 4 11.01 7.59 -53.84
CA GLN A 4 11.10 6.59 -52.78
C GLN A 4 11.50 7.24 -51.44
N ILE A 5 12.36 8.26 -51.51
CA ILE A 5 12.80 9.05 -50.35
C ILE A 5 11.63 9.86 -49.75
N LYS A 6 10.73 10.41 -50.60
CA LYS A 6 9.54 11.14 -50.12
C LYS A 6 8.56 10.24 -49.36
N LYS A 7 8.35 9.01 -49.83
CA LYS A 7 7.46 8.03 -49.16
C LYS A 7 8.03 7.56 -47.81
N ALA A 8 9.34 7.34 -47.74
CA ALA A 8 10.02 6.99 -46.49
C ALA A 8 9.93 8.12 -45.44
N SER A 9 10.00 9.38 -45.87
CA SER A 9 9.93 10.53 -44.97
C SER A 9 8.53 10.72 -44.35
N VAL A 10 7.46 10.49 -45.12
CA VAL A 10 6.08 10.53 -44.61
C VAL A 10 5.82 9.39 -43.62
N LEU A 11 6.34 8.19 -43.90
CA LEU A 11 6.20 7.04 -42.99
C LEU A 11 6.92 7.28 -41.65
N LEU A 12 8.09 7.91 -41.68
CA LEU A 12 8.85 8.25 -40.48
C LEU A 12 8.15 9.31 -39.62
N MET A 13 7.59 10.34 -40.23
CA MET A 13 6.78 11.36 -39.54
C MET A 13 5.54 10.74 -38.87
N LEU A 14 4.88 9.80 -39.54
CA LEU A 14 3.71 9.10 -39.00
C LEU A 14 4.09 8.19 -37.83
N ALA A 15 5.22 7.48 -37.92
CA ALA A 15 5.70 6.62 -36.85
C ALA A 15 6.04 7.41 -35.56
N ILE A 16 6.70 8.56 -35.66
CA ILE A 16 7.05 9.40 -34.49
C ILE A 16 5.80 9.90 -33.76
N SER A 17 4.72 10.19 -34.49
CA SER A 17 3.44 10.61 -33.89
C SER A 17 2.77 9.52 -33.06
N LEU A 18 2.99 8.24 -33.38
CA LEU A 18 2.39 7.10 -32.67
C LEU A 18 3.14 6.74 -31.37
N PHE A 19 4.44 7.04 -31.28
CA PHE A 19 5.26 6.76 -30.08
C PHE A 19 5.30 7.91 -29.06
N SER A 20 4.63 9.04 -29.33
CA SER A 20 4.60 10.19 -28.43
C SER A 20 3.70 10.00 -27.20
N PHE A 21 2.92 8.91 -27.15
CA PHE A 21 2.08 8.55 -26.01
C PHE A 21 2.71 7.42 -25.18
N SER A 22 3.90 7.64 -24.63
CA SER A 22 4.38 6.83 -23.52
C SER A 22 3.87 7.44 -22.21
N SER A 23 2.96 6.76 -21.51
CA SER A 23 2.61 7.16 -20.15
C SER A 23 3.84 6.98 -19.27
N LEU A 24 4.33 8.06 -18.66
CA LEU A 24 5.31 7.95 -17.58
C LEU A 24 4.76 6.98 -16.53
N PRO A 25 5.56 6.04 -16.00
CA PRO A 25 5.12 5.22 -14.88
C PRO A 25 4.76 6.18 -13.74
N GLY A 26 3.47 6.29 -13.43
CA GLY A 26 3.06 7.19 -12.35
C GLY A 26 3.45 6.64 -10.99
N GLY A 27 3.59 7.56 -10.04
CA GLY A 27 3.99 7.21 -8.68
C GLY A 27 2.93 6.36 -7.98
N GLU A 28 3.39 5.32 -7.31
CA GLU A 28 2.62 4.55 -6.33
C GLU A 28 3.06 4.99 -4.93
N GLY A 29 2.14 4.94 -3.97
CA GLY A 29 2.49 5.18 -2.58
C GLY A 29 1.38 4.88 -1.59
N PHE A 30 1.71 4.96 -0.32
CA PHE A 30 0.73 4.89 0.74
C PHE A 30 1.14 5.72 1.94
N GLU A 31 0.14 6.03 2.75
CA GLU A 31 0.29 6.72 4.01
C GLU A 31 -0.48 5.96 5.09
N VAL A 32 0.08 5.93 6.29
CA VAL A 32 -0.57 5.37 7.47
C VAL A 32 -0.67 6.46 8.52
N TYR A 33 -1.86 6.61 9.06
CA TYR A 33 -2.22 7.57 10.08
C TYR A 33 -2.62 6.83 11.35
N LEU A 34 -2.19 7.35 12.50
CA LEU A 34 -2.76 7.01 13.80
C LEU A 34 -3.58 8.22 14.25
N ASN A 35 -4.90 8.03 14.31
CA ASN A 35 -5.88 9.11 14.37
C ASN A 35 -5.66 10.10 13.21
N ASN A 36 -5.31 11.34 13.52
CA ASN A 36 -5.09 12.40 12.54
C ASN A 36 -3.60 12.65 12.25
N LYS A 37 -2.70 11.87 12.85
CA LYS A 37 -1.25 12.02 12.69
C LYS A 37 -0.70 11.00 11.70
N VAL A 38 0.03 11.48 10.70
CA VAL A 38 0.82 10.62 9.82
C VAL A 38 1.94 9.96 10.63
N ILE A 39 1.99 8.63 10.60
CA ILE A 39 3.03 7.82 11.25
C ILE A 39 3.92 7.08 10.25
N MET A 40 3.49 6.96 8.99
CA MET A 40 4.29 6.37 7.91
C MET A 40 3.84 6.93 6.56
N GLN A 41 4.79 7.18 5.66
CA GLN A 41 4.54 7.49 4.26
C GLN A 41 5.61 6.82 3.40
N ARG A 42 5.21 6.20 2.29
CA ARG A 42 6.12 5.54 1.35
C ARG A 42 5.67 5.81 -0.07
N PHE A 43 6.59 6.28 -0.89
CA PHE A 43 6.37 6.53 -2.31
C PHE A 43 7.56 6.04 -3.14
N GLY A 44 7.29 5.65 -4.38
CA GLY A 44 8.33 5.21 -5.32
C GLY A 44 9.23 4.12 -4.75
N ASN A 45 10.54 4.31 -4.79
CA ASN A 45 11.53 3.31 -4.37
C ASN A 45 11.44 2.94 -2.87
N GLN A 46 10.83 3.78 -2.04
CA GLN A 46 10.66 3.50 -0.61
C GLN A 46 9.66 2.36 -0.35
N LEU A 47 8.79 2.03 -1.33
CA LEU A 47 7.81 0.95 -1.23
C LEU A 47 8.43 -0.45 -1.09
N ASN A 48 9.72 -0.60 -1.44
CA ASN A 48 10.44 -1.86 -1.35
C ASN A 48 10.99 -2.15 0.06
N ASN A 49 10.89 -1.17 0.97
CA ASN A 49 11.39 -1.27 2.33
C ASN A 49 10.23 -1.09 3.33
N PRO A 50 9.44 -2.14 3.61
CA PRO A 50 8.40 -2.11 4.64
C PRO A 50 9.01 -1.72 5.99
N GLN A 51 8.31 -0.88 6.75
CA GLN A 51 8.72 -0.49 8.10
C GLN A 51 7.79 -1.03 9.16
N THR A 52 8.25 -0.96 10.40
CA THR A 52 7.51 -1.40 11.56
C THR A 52 6.75 -0.24 12.20
N ILE A 53 5.47 -0.46 12.50
CA ILE A 53 4.62 0.43 13.30
C ILE A 53 4.53 -0.15 14.71
N GLN A 54 4.91 0.63 15.71
CA GLN A 54 4.76 0.27 17.12
C GLN A 54 3.38 0.72 17.61
N LEU A 55 2.50 -0.21 17.94
CA LEU A 55 1.17 0.05 18.52
C LEU A 55 1.07 -0.36 19.99
N SER A 56 2.19 -0.71 20.64
CA SER A 56 2.19 -1.16 22.04
C SER A 56 1.69 -0.11 23.03
N GLU A 57 1.85 1.17 22.71
CA GLU A 57 1.43 2.31 23.53
C GLU A 57 0.19 3.01 22.97
N ALA A 58 -0.34 2.56 21.82
CA ALA A 58 -1.51 3.15 21.21
C ALA A 58 -2.78 2.83 22.02
N ASN A 59 -3.72 3.78 22.09
CA ASN A 59 -4.97 3.58 22.78
C ASN A 59 -5.85 2.60 21.96
N PRO A 60 -6.51 1.61 22.58
CA PRO A 60 -7.42 0.72 21.85
C PRO A 60 -8.52 1.44 21.05
N ASN A 61 -8.93 2.64 21.48
CA ASN A 61 -9.94 3.44 20.79
C ASN A 61 -9.41 4.24 19.60
N ASP A 62 -8.08 4.31 19.44
CA ASP A 62 -7.43 4.96 18.31
C ASP A 62 -7.83 4.31 16.99
N GLU A 63 -7.76 5.11 15.94
CA GLU A 63 -8.02 4.69 14.57
C GLU A 63 -6.70 4.58 13.80
N LEU A 64 -6.46 3.43 13.19
CA LEU A 64 -5.41 3.28 12.19
C LEU A 64 -6.05 3.49 10.82
N ARG A 65 -5.55 4.46 10.06
CA ARG A 65 -6.11 4.83 8.77
C ARG A 65 -5.05 4.76 7.69
N ILE A 66 -5.37 4.05 6.62
CA ILE A 66 -4.49 3.81 5.48
C ILE A 66 -5.05 4.58 4.30
N LYS A 67 -4.19 5.36 3.63
CA LYS A 67 -4.47 5.95 2.32
C LYS A 67 -3.56 5.34 1.29
N TYR A 68 -4.12 4.74 0.25
CA TYR A 68 -3.34 4.18 -0.84
C TYR A 68 -3.46 5.06 -2.08
N HIS A 69 -2.32 5.34 -2.70
CA HIS A 69 -2.18 6.18 -3.88
C HIS A 69 -1.88 5.30 -5.09
N HIS A 70 -2.87 5.21 -5.97
CA HIS A 70 -2.76 4.54 -7.26
C HIS A 70 -2.52 5.57 -8.37
N CYS A 71 -1.71 5.22 -9.36
CA CYS A 71 -1.60 6.02 -10.58
C CYS A 71 -2.85 5.86 -11.46
N GLY A 72 -3.42 6.97 -11.91
CA GLY A 72 -4.42 7.01 -12.97
C GLY A 72 -5.86 6.73 -12.56
N GLN A 73 -6.12 5.79 -11.63
CA GLN A 73 -7.48 5.44 -11.21
C GLN A 73 -7.59 5.10 -9.71
N PRO A 74 -8.74 5.37 -9.06
CA PRO A 74 -9.00 4.91 -7.70
C PRO A 74 -8.99 3.38 -7.60
N GLY A 75 -8.53 2.87 -6.46
CA GLY A 75 -8.52 1.43 -6.21
C GLY A 75 -9.92 0.86 -5.99
N LYS A 76 -10.21 -0.29 -6.60
CA LYS A 76 -11.46 -1.06 -6.45
C LYS A 76 -11.23 -2.35 -5.68
N ASN A 77 -12.30 -2.91 -5.12
CA ASN A 77 -12.27 -4.11 -4.28
C ASN A 77 -11.16 -4.04 -3.23
N ARG A 78 -11.12 -2.93 -2.49
CA ARG A 78 -10.02 -2.60 -1.58
C ARG A 78 -10.10 -3.47 -0.34
N ILE A 79 -9.01 -4.14 -0.01
CA ILE A 79 -8.92 -5.06 1.12
C ILE A 79 -7.68 -4.73 1.94
N LEU A 80 -7.85 -4.58 3.25
CA LEU A 80 -6.76 -4.67 4.21
C LEU A 80 -6.77 -6.05 4.86
N THR A 81 -5.62 -6.70 4.87
CA THR A 81 -5.44 -8.02 5.48
C THR A 81 -4.38 -7.92 6.57
N ILE A 82 -4.71 -8.44 7.75
CA ILE A 82 -3.76 -8.60 8.85
C ILE A 82 -3.38 -10.07 8.91
N LYS A 83 -2.08 -10.35 8.75
CA LYS A 83 -1.51 -11.69 8.82
C LYS A 83 -0.60 -11.83 10.03
N ASP A 84 -0.35 -13.05 10.48
CA ASP A 84 0.74 -13.33 11.41
C ASP A 84 2.10 -13.40 10.69
N SER A 85 3.16 -13.74 11.44
CA SER A 85 4.51 -13.92 10.90
C SER A 85 4.62 -15.06 9.88
N GLN A 86 3.73 -16.06 9.97
CA GLN A 86 3.66 -17.24 9.10
C GLN A 86 2.73 -17.03 7.88
N ASP A 87 2.33 -15.77 7.61
CA ASP A 87 1.43 -15.38 6.52
C ASP A 87 0.01 -15.95 6.61
N LYS A 88 -0.38 -16.49 7.77
CA LYS A 88 -1.78 -16.87 8.02
C LYS A 88 -2.62 -15.61 8.20
N ILE A 89 -3.73 -15.54 7.48
CA ILE A 89 -4.69 -14.44 7.61
C ILE A 89 -5.40 -14.54 8.96
N LEU A 90 -5.27 -13.49 9.77
CA LEU A 90 -5.96 -13.35 11.05
C LEU A 90 -7.21 -12.49 10.94
N LYS A 91 -7.18 -11.49 10.05
CA LYS A 91 -8.31 -10.60 9.79
C LYS A 91 -8.28 -10.11 8.35
N GLU A 92 -9.47 -9.99 7.76
CA GLU A 92 -9.69 -9.33 6.50
C GLU A 92 -10.73 -8.22 6.69
N ILE A 93 -10.48 -7.05 6.10
CA ILE A 93 -11.35 -5.88 6.16
C ILE A 93 -11.56 -5.40 4.73
N ARG A 94 -12.81 -5.45 4.27
CA ARG A 94 -13.21 -5.02 2.93
C ARG A 94 -13.77 -3.62 2.99
N PHE A 95 -13.35 -2.78 2.06
CA PHE A 95 -13.81 -1.41 1.93
C PHE A 95 -14.58 -1.26 0.63
N ALA A 96 -15.60 -0.40 0.65
CA ALA A 96 -16.32 -0.02 -0.56
C ALA A 96 -15.36 0.62 -1.58
N ASP A 97 -15.74 0.54 -2.86
CA ASP A 97 -15.02 1.24 -3.91
C ASP A 97 -15.04 2.75 -3.66
N ALA A 98 -13.99 3.41 -4.12
CA ALA A 98 -13.79 4.82 -3.87
C ALA A 98 -14.04 5.64 -5.12
N ASP A 99 -14.94 6.62 -5.01
CA ASP A 99 -15.21 7.55 -6.12
C ASP A 99 -14.13 8.63 -6.25
N LYS A 100 -13.32 8.82 -5.20
CA LYS A 100 -12.24 9.80 -5.16
C LYS A 100 -10.87 9.13 -5.28
N PRO A 101 -9.93 9.75 -6.03
CA PRO A 101 -8.53 9.38 -5.95
C PRO A 101 -8.08 9.50 -4.49
N VAL A 102 -7.55 8.40 -3.94
CA VAL A 102 -7.07 8.31 -2.55
C VAL A 102 -8.19 8.46 -1.52
N SER A 103 -8.65 7.33 -1.00
CA SER A 103 -9.67 7.29 0.03
C SER A 103 -9.21 6.49 1.24
N ASP A 104 -9.72 6.93 2.39
CA ASP A 104 -9.32 6.43 3.69
C ASP A 104 -9.86 5.00 3.90
N MET A 105 -9.00 4.12 4.41
CA MET A 105 -9.35 2.79 4.90
C MET A 105 -9.02 2.75 6.38
N ALA A 106 -10.04 2.81 7.23
CA ALA A 106 -9.87 2.88 8.66
C ALA A 106 -10.20 1.54 9.35
N CYS A 107 -9.42 1.20 10.38
CA CYS A 107 -9.75 0.16 11.35
C CYS A 107 -9.37 0.62 12.76
N LYS A 108 -9.99 0.02 13.78
CA LYS A 108 -9.66 0.37 15.17
C LYS A 108 -8.41 -0.36 15.62
N VAL A 109 -7.58 0.32 16.41
CA VAL A 109 -6.38 -0.28 17.00
C VAL A 109 -6.74 -1.48 17.88
N LYS A 110 -7.87 -1.43 18.62
CA LYS A 110 -8.37 -2.58 19.39
C LYS A 110 -8.51 -3.85 18.55
N ASP A 111 -8.93 -3.74 17.29
CA ASP A 111 -9.19 -4.88 16.40
C ASP A 111 -7.89 -5.59 16.01
N ILE A 112 -6.77 -4.86 16.04
CA ILE A 112 -5.43 -5.38 15.78
C ILE A 112 -4.86 -5.97 17.07
N ILE A 113 -4.95 -5.24 18.18
CA ILE A 113 -4.45 -5.66 19.49
C ILE A 113 -5.16 -6.94 19.97
N SER A 114 -6.44 -7.11 19.66
CA SER A 114 -7.21 -8.31 20.01
C SER A 114 -6.76 -9.57 19.27
N LEU A 115 -5.96 -9.46 18.20
CA LEU A 115 -5.43 -10.61 17.47
C LEU A 115 -4.24 -11.27 18.17
N LYS A 116 -3.71 -10.66 19.23
CA LYS A 116 -2.63 -11.23 20.03
C LYS A 116 -3.06 -12.58 20.62
N LYS A 117 -2.23 -13.60 20.41
CA LYS A 117 -2.43 -14.93 20.98
C LYS A 117 -1.10 -15.50 21.44
N GLY A 118 -0.99 -15.82 22.72
CA GLY A 118 0.27 -16.26 23.33
C GLY A 118 1.38 -15.23 23.12
N ASN A 119 2.49 -15.66 22.53
CA ASN A 119 3.63 -14.79 22.22
C ASN A 119 3.54 -14.07 20.86
N ASN A 120 2.43 -14.25 20.12
CA ASN A 120 2.27 -13.60 18.83
C ASN A 120 1.84 -12.14 18.98
N ASN A 121 2.81 -11.24 18.88
CA ASN A 121 2.64 -9.78 18.97
C ASN A 121 3.06 -9.05 17.69
N VAL A 122 3.38 -9.79 16.62
CA VAL A 122 3.92 -9.27 15.37
C VAL A 122 2.96 -9.62 14.25
N PHE A 123 2.46 -8.59 13.55
CA PHE A 123 1.51 -8.76 12.46
C PHE A 123 2.02 -8.11 11.18
N LYS A 124 1.60 -8.63 10.02
CA LYS A 124 1.88 -8.03 8.71
C LYS A 124 0.60 -7.39 8.18
N LEU A 125 0.63 -6.08 7.97
CA LEU A 125 -0.46 -5.32 7.35
C LEU A 125 -0.27 -5.33 5.83
N HIS A 126 -1.20 -5.95 5.12
CA HIS A 126 -1.23 -6.00 3.66
C HIS A 126 -2.39 -5.20 3.11
N TYR A 127 -2.18 -4.63 1.93
CA TYR A 127 -3.22 -4.03 1.11
C TYR A 127 -3.34 -4.76 -0.23
N ARG A 128 -4.56 -4.88 -0.73
CA ARG A 128 -4.86 -5.38 -2.07
C ARG A 128 -6.02 -4.59 -2.66
N SER A 129 -6.02 -4.49 -3.99
CA SER A 129 -7.13 -3.97 -4.80
C SER A 129 -7.15 -4.67 -6.15
N SER A 130 -8.14 -4.38 -6.98
CA SER A 130 -8.18 -4.85 -8.38
C SER A 130 -6.98 -4.35 -9.20
N GLU A 131 -6.46 -3.17 -8.87
CA GLU A 131 -5.34 -2.49 -9.52
C GLU A 131 -3.99 -2.98 -9.01
N LEU A 132 -3.99 -3.63 -7.83
CA LEU A 132 -2.82 -4.27 -7.23
C LEU A 132 -3.19 -5.71 -6.79
N PRO A 133 -3.39 -6.64 -7.73
CA PRO A 133 -3.97 -7.96 -7.45
C PRO A 133 -3.06 -8.86 -6.59
N ASN A 134 -1.75 -8.71 -6.72
CA ASN A 134 -0.76 -9.40 -5.89
C ASN A 134 -0.70 -8.85 -4.46
N GLY A 135 -1.31 -7.69 -4.23
CA GLY A 135 -1.24 -6.95 -2.99
C GLY A 135 0.18 -6.45 -2.67
N ARG A 136 0.30 -5.80 -1.52
CA ARG A 136 1.56 -5.26 -1.01
C ARG A 136 1.58 -5.31 0.50
N LEU A 137 2.73 -5.69 1.07
CA LEU A 137 3.03 -5.49 2.48
C LEU A 137 3.27 -4.00 2.72
N LEU A 138 2.41 -3.38 3.53
CA LEU A 138 2.55 -1.98 3.89
C LEU A 138 3.49 -1.80 5.07
N ALA A 139 3.25 -2.57 6.13
CA ALA A 139 3.97 -2.45 7.38
C ALA A 139 3.95 -3.75 8.18
N THR A 140 4.97 -3.92 9.01
CA THR A 140 4.91 -4.83 10.15
C THR A 140 4.33 -4.06 11.33
N ILE A 141 3.45 -4.67 12.12
CA ILE A 141 2.86 -4.06 13.31
C ILE A 141 3.35 -4.81 14.54
N LEU A 142 3.88 -4.08 15.51
CA LEU A 142 4.20 -4.60 16.85
C LEU A 142 3.13 -4.15 17.83
N ALA A 143 2.30 -5.09 18.29
CA ALA A 143 1.15 -4.83 19.17
C ALA A 143 1.43 -5.09 20.67
N GLY A 144 2.68 -5.39 21.02
CA GLY A 144 3.15 -5.63 22.37
C GLY A 144 4.47 -4.90 22.64
N SER A 145 4.72 -4.57 23.91
CA SER A 145 6.02 -4.04 24.32
C SER A 145 7.06 -5.14 24.08
N GLN A 146 8.17 -4.80 23.41
CA GLN A 146 9.38 -5.60 23.50
C GLN A 146 9.80 -5.55 24.98
N ARG A 147 9.34 -6.50 25.80
CA ARG A 147 10.03 -6.76 27.06
C ARG A 147 11.36 -7.34 26.62
N ASN A 148 12.40 -6.52 26.63
CA ASN A 148 13.77 -7.01 26.57
C ASN A 148 13.84 -8.15 27.58
N ALA A 149 13.99 -9.37 27.08
CA ALA A 149 14.28 -10.51 27.93
C ALA A 149 15.56 -10.14 28.67
N THR A 150 15.44 -10.04 29.99
CA THR A 150 16.51 -9.77 30.93
C THR A 150 17.76 -10.56 30.53
N GLN A 151 18.82 -9.84 30.22
CA GLN A 151 20.15 -10.39 30.04
C GLN A 151 20.68 -10.71 31.47
N PRO A 152 21.07 -11.95 31.77
CA PRO A 152 21.70 -12.30 33.05
C PRO A 152 23.09 -11.66 33.20
#